data_AF-A0A3L7XD52-F1
#
_entry.id   AF-A0A3L7XD52-F1
#
_cell.length_a   1.000
_cell.length_b   1.000
_cell.length_c   1.000
_cell.angle_alpha   90.00
_cell.angle_beta   90.00
_cell.angle_gamma   90.00
#
_symmetry.space_group_name_H-M   'P 1'
#
loop_
_entity.id
_entity.type
_entity.pdbx_description
1 polymer ?
#
loop_
_entity_poly.entity_id
_entity_poly.type
_entity_poly.pdbx_seq_one_letter_code
_entity_poly.pdbx_strand_id
1 'polypeptide(L)' 'MRNDRFTEQAQEVLASSQALVRESRHAQWDVEHVLYAVVRLKDSLAREVLSNMGVDPEAVGRAVKERLDRAPRLA' A
#
# COMPACT_ATOMS: atom_id res chain seq x y z
N MET A 1 2.75 -17.56 -0.96
CA MET A 1 1.59 -17.35 -1.85
C MET A 1 1.98 -17.76 -3.26
N ARG A 2 1.03 -18.24 -4.06
CA ARG A 2 1.22 -18.43 -5.50
C ARG A 2 1.01 -17.07 -6.18
N ASN A 3 2.10 -16.37 -6.46
CA ASN A 3 2.06 -14.99 -6.99
C ASN A 3 1.69 -14.93 -8.48
N ASP A 4 1.80 -16.05 -9.19
CA ASP A 4 1.52 -16.23 -10.62
C ASP A 4 0.05 -16.00 -11.02
N ARG A 5 -0.86 -15.83 -10.05
CA ARG A 5 -2.28 -15.53 -10.30
C ARG A 5 -2.62 -14.04 -10.26
N PHE A 6 -1.69 -13.18 -9.88
CA PHE A 6 -1.89 -11.73 -9.83
C PHE A 6 -1.37 -11.07 -11.09
N THR A 7 -1.96 -9.93 -11.46
CA THR A 7 -1.39 -9.05 -12.48
C THR A 7 -0.01 -8.57 -12.05
N GLU A 8 0.82 -8.15 -13.01
CA GLU A 8 2.18 -7.66 -12.73
C GLU A 8 2.18 -6.51 -11.69
N GLN A 9 1.29 -5.52 -11.89
CA GLN A 9 1.12 -4.43 -10.92
C GLN A 9 0.69 -4.91 -9.53
N ALA A 10 -0.19 -5.92 -9.45
CA ALA A 10 -0.59 -6.48 -8.16
C ALA A 10 0.57 -7.25 -7.49
N GLN A 11 1.41 -7.94 -8.26
CA GLN A 11 2.61 -8.58 -7.72
C GLN A 11 3.59 -7.53 -7.17
N GLU A 12 3.78 -6.42 -7.87
CA GLU A 12 4.59 -5.28 -7.41
C GLU A 12 4.05 -4.68 -6.10
N VAL A 13 2.74 -4.45 -6.02
CA VAL A 13 2.06 -3.97 -4.80
C VAL A 13 2.30 -4.94 -3.63
N LEU A 14 2.12 -6.24 -3.85
CA LEU A 14 2.31 -7.24 -2.79
C LEU A 14 3.76 -7.29 -2.32
N ALA A 15 4.74 -7.20 -3.24
CA ALA A 15 6.15 -7.13 -2.89
C ALA A 15 6.48 -5.85 -2.11
N SER A 16 6.02 -4.69 -2.59
CA SER A 16 6.22 -3.39 -1.94
C SER A 16 5.60 -3.35 -0.55
N SER A 17 4.37 -3.84 -0.39
CA SER A 17 3.68 -3.87 0.91
C SER A 17 4.37 -4.78 1.94
N GLN A 18 4.99 -5.88 1.52
CA GLN A 18 5.81 -6.72 2.42
C GLN A 18 7.13 -6.05 2.82
N ALA A 19 7.77 -5.33 1.89
CA ALA A 19 8.95 -4.53 2.21
C ALA A 19 8.61 -3.45 3.25
N LEU A 20 7.47 -2.78 3.10
CA LEU A 20 6.98 -1.76 4.03
C LEU A 20 6.81 -2.27 5.47
N VAL A 21 6.37 -3.51 5.66
CA VAL A 21 6.26 -4.13 7.00
C VAL A 21 7.62 -4.19 7.69
N ARG A 22 8.66 -4.60 6.95
CA ARG A 22 10.04 -4.71 7.45
C ARG A 22 10.63 -3.33 7.73
N GLU A 23 10.46 -2.40 6.81
CA GLU A 23 10.94 -1.01 6.94
C GLU A 23 10.28 -0.29 8.12
N SER A 24 8.99 -0.51 8.32
CA SER A 24 8.21 0.10 9.41
C SER A 24 8.39 -0.64 10.74
N ARG A 25 9.10 -1.78 10.76
CA ARG A 25 9.24 -2.68 11.92
C ARG A 25 7.88 -3.10 12.50
N HIS A 26 6.90 -3.36 11.66
CA HIS A 26 5.60 -3.87 12.10
C HIS A 26 5.65 -5.40 12.21
N ALA A 27 4.95 -5.93 13.22
CA ALA A 27 4.88 -7.37 13.46
C ALA A 27 4.00 -8.10 12.43
N GLN A 28 3.04 -7.38 11.84
CA GLN A 28 2.00 -7.94 11.00
C GLN A 28 1.90 -7.20 9.66
N TRP A 29 1.64 -7.98 8.62
CA TRP A 29 1.32 -7.46 7.29
C TRP A 29 -0.18 -7.21 7.17
N ASP A 30 -0.59 -5.99 7.49
CA ASP A 30 -1.99 -5.56 7.48
C ASP A 30 -2.42 -4.79 6.22
N VAL A 31 -3.74 -4.61 6.09
CA VAL A 31 -4.40 -3.95 4.95
C VAL A 31 -3.86 -2.55 4.68
N GLU A 32 -3.44 -1.80 5.71
CA GLU A 32 -2.84 -0.48 5.56
C GLU A 32 -1.55 -0.52 4.72
N HIS A 33 -0.73 -1.57 4.84
CA HIS A 33 0.49 -1.70 4.03
C HIS A 33 0.15 -1.94 2.56
N VAL A 34 -0.84 -2.79 2.31
CA VAL A 34 -1.29 -3.10 0.95
C VAL A 34 -1.92 -1.86 0.34
N LEU A 35 -2.83 -1.20 1.04
CA LEU A 35 -3.49 0.02 0.57
C LEU A 35 -2.48 1.14 0.30
N TYR A 36 -1.51 1.34 1.18
CA TYR A 36 -0.47 2.33 0.97
C TYR A 36 0.37 2.02 -0.28
N ALA A 37 0.75 0.75 -0.50
CA ALA A 37 1.46 0.32 -1.70
C ALA A 37 0.63 0.50 -2.98
N VAL A 38 -0.66 0.14 -2.94
CA VAL A 38 -1.60 0.33 -4.06
C VAL A 38 -1.69 1.79 -4.48
N VAL A 39 -1.88 2.69 -3.51
CA VAL A 39 -2.13 4.11 -3.78
C VAL A 39 -0.85 4.84 -4.18
N ARG A 40 0.32 4.38 -3.73
CA ARG A 40 1.62 4.94 -4.09
C ARG A 40 2.18 4.44 -5.42
N LEU A 41 1.66 3.34 -5.96
CA LEU A 41 2.07 2.84 -7.28
C LEU A 41 1.66 3.85 -8.35
N LYS A 42 2.65 4.50 -8.98
CA LYS A 42 2.42 5.46 -10.08
C LYS A 42 1.78 4.76 -11.28
N ASP A 43 1.03 5.53 -12.07
CA ASP A 43 0.41 5.04 -13.31
C ASP A 43 -0.39 3.74 -13.12
N SER A 44 -1.15 3.67 -12.02
CA SER A 44 -1.95 2.51 -11.64
C SER A 44 -3.45 2.76 -11.75
N LEU A 45 -4.19 1.69 -12.09
CA LEU A 45 -5.65 1.71 -12.16
C LEU A 45 -6.29 2.20 -10.85
N ALA A 46 -5.70 1.87 -9.69
CA ALA A 46 -6.22 2.32 -8.40
C ALA A 46 -6.21 3.84 -8.25
N ARG A 47 -5.13 4.50 -8.69
CA ARG A 47 -5.03 5.97 -8.67
C ARG A 47 -5.99 6.61 -9.66
N GLU A 48 -6.20 5.98 -10.82
CA GLU A 48 -7.18 6.42 -11.81
C GLU A 48 -8.61 6.34 -11.24
N VAL A 49 -8.97 5.22 -10.62
CA VAL A 49 -10.28 5.03 -9.96
C VAL A 49 -10.52 6.08 -8.88
N LEU A 50 -9.54 6.32 -8.00
CA LEU A 50 -9.65 7.36 -6.97
C LEU A 50 -9.85 8.75 -7.57
N SER A 51 -9.06 9.09 -8.60
CA SER A 51 -9.16 10.38 -9.30
C SER A 51 -10.53 10.54 -9.97
N ASN A 52 -11.05 9.49 -10.61
CA ASN A 52 -12.37 9.47 -11.24
C ASN A 52 -13.52 9.63 -10.23
N MET A 53 -13.30 9.25 -8.96
CA MET A 53 -14.21 9.48 -7.85
C MET A 53 -14.06 10.88 -7.22
N GLY A 54 -13.17 11.73 -7.75
CA GLY A 54 -12.87 13.06 -7.18
C GLY A 54 -12.02 13.00 -5.91
N VAL A 55 -11.34 11.88 -5.65
CA VAL A 55 -10.47 11.68 -4.49
C VAL A 55 -9.01 11.83 -4.90
N ASP A 56 -8.27 12.73 -4.23
CA ASP A 56 -6.81 12.87 -4.45
C ASP A 56 -6.07 11.62 -3.93
N PRO A 57 -5.44 10.81 -4.80
CA PRO A 57 -4.69 9.63 -4.38
C PRO A 57 -3.53 9.99 -3.43
N GLU A 58 -2.90 11.15 -3.59
CA GLU A 58 -1.82 11.58 -2.69
C GLU A 58 -2.35 11.88 -1.29
N ALA A 59 -3.54 12.48 -1.17
CA ALA A 59 -4.20 12.68 0.12
C ALA A 59 -4.51 11.35 0.82
N VAL A 60 -5.01 10.35 0.07
CA VAL A 60 -5.23 9.00 0.59
C VAL A 60 -3.91 8.39 1.05
N GLY A 61 -2.86 8.48 0.24
CA GLY A 61 -1.52 7.98 0.58
C GLY A 61 -0.98 8.58 1.88
N ARG A 62 -1.10 9.89 2.06
CA ARG A 62 -0.72 10.58 3.31
C ARG A 62 -1.52 10.08 4.51
N ALA A 63 -2.84 9.99 4.38
CA ALA A 63 -3.71 9.54 5.48
C ALA A 63 -3.40 8.10 5.91
N VAL A 64 -3.15 7.20 4.97
CA VAL A 64 -2.78 5.81 5.27
C VAL A 64 -1.39 5.74 5.89
N LYS A 65 -0.42 6.54 5.40
CA LYS A 65 0.92 6.62 6.00
C LYS A 65 0.89 7.09 7.44
N GLU A 66 0.08 8.10 7.76
CA GLU A 66 -0.09 8.56 9.14
C GLU A 66 -0.65 7.47 10.06
N ARG A 67 -1.56 6.61 9.55
CA ARG A 67 -2.04 5.45 10.31
C ARG A 67 -0.93 4.43 10.55
N LEU A 68 -0.14 4.12 9.52
CA LEU A 68 1.00 3.22 9.61
C LEU A 68 2.03 3.73 10.63
N ASP A 69 2.36 5.02 10.62
CA ASP A 69 3.36 5.60 11.52
C ASP A 69 2.96 5.58 13.00
N ARG A 70 1.65 5.48 13.27
CA ARG A 70 1.09 5.35 14.63
C ARG A 70 0.97 3.90 15.09
N ALA A 71 1.15 2.93 14.20
CA ALA A 71 1.03 1.53 14.55
C ALA A 71 2.18 1.10 15.49
N PRO A 72 1.95 0.11 16.37
CA PRO A 72 3.00 -0.42 17.23
C PRO A 72 4.18 -0.98 16.43
N ARG A 73 5.38 -0.60 16.82
CA ARG A 73 6.63 -1.08 16.23
C ARG A 73 7.26 -2.12 17.13
N LEU A 74 7.91 -3.11 16.52
CA LEU A 74 8.76 -4.06 17.22
C LEU A 74 9.90 -3.28 17.90
N ALA A 75 10.14 -3.61 19.17
CA ALA A 75 11.19 -3.03 20.00
C ALA A 75 12.59 -3.34 19.45
#